data_AF-A0A9E3YA12-F1
#
_entry.id   AF-A0A9E3YA12-F1
#
_cell.length_a   1.000
_cell.length_b   1.000
_cell.length_c   1.000
_cell.angle_alpha   90.00
_cell.angle_beta   90.00
_cell.angle_gamma   90.00
#
_symmetry.space_group_name_H-M   'P 1'
#
loop_
_entity.id
_entity.type
_entity.pdbx_description
1 polymer ?
#
loop_
_entity_poly.entity_id
_entity_poly.type
_entity_poly.pdbx_seq_one_letter_code
_entity_poly.pdbx_strand_id
1 'polypeptide(L)'
;MTITSDSPADLSFGTFSSSPPWLVDPQQMPWRQGLDEVRERTRLTVPKLVQARKFPPLGRLIETGGRFGWAILRWRMGARRQGGSASRTDLSHRLRVSAEHLGPTYIKLAQIISAGEGVFPDELVEELKKCRDQVKPEPFDVVRA
;
A
#
# COMPACT_ATOMS: atom_id res chain seq x y z
N MET A 1 -47.41 -25.41 -29.08
CA MET A 1 -46.81 -24.10 -28.76
C MET A 1 -45.55 -24.37 -27.96
N THR A 2 -44.39 -24.26 -28.60
CA THR A 2 -43.09 -24.52 -27.99
C THR A 2 -42.62 -23.21 -27.37
N ILE A 3 -42.42 -23.17 -26.05
CA ILE A 3 -41.93 -21.97 -25.35
C ILE A 3 -40.42 -21.92 -25.58
N THR A 4 -39.96 -21.03 -26.45
CA THR A 4 -38.52 -20.78 -26.67
C THR A 4 -37.99 -20.05 -25.43
N SER A 5 -37.08 -20.69 -24.69
CA SER A 5 -36.37 -20.06 -23.56
C SER A 5 -35.33 -19.06 -24.09
N ASP A 6 -35.77 -17.85 -24.42
CA ASP A 6 -34.94 -16.81 -25.05
C ASP A 6 -34.15 -15.95 -24.03
N SER A 7 -34.00 -16.43 -22.80
CA SER A 7 -33.25 -15.73 -21.75
C SER A 7 -31.77 -16.14 -21.76
N PRO A 8 -30.84 -15.17 -21.69
CA PRO A 8 -29.40 -15.45 -21.58
C PRO A 8 -29.06 -16.43 -20.46
N ALA A 9 -28.16 -17.38 -20.74
CA ALA A 9 -27.81 -18.46 -19.82
C ALA A 9 -27.14 -17.99 -18.52
N ASP A 10 -26.48 -16.82 -18.53
CA ASP A 10 -25.79 -16.27 -17.37
C ASP A 10 -26.72 -15.68 -16.30
N LEU A 11 -27.97 -15.41 -16.67
CA LEU A 11 -29.03 -15.04 -15.72
C LEU A 11 -29.35 -16.15 -14.72
N SER A 12 -28.95 -17.40 -14.99
CA SER A 12 -29.19 -18.52 -14.08
C SER A 12 -28.32 -18.46 -12.81
N PHE A 13 -27.19 -17.76 -12.85
CA PHE A 13 -26.25 -17.70 -11.72
C PHE A 13 -25.90 -16.28 -11.26
N GLY A 14 -26.28 -15.24 -12.01
CA GLY A 14 -25.99 -13.86 -11.65
C GLY A 14 -27.02 -12.87 -12.16
N THR A 15 -26.96 -11.66 -11.62
CA THR A 15 -27.83 -10.54 -12.03
C THR A 15 -27.19 -9.81 -13.21
N PHE A 16 -27.42 -10.30 -14.42
CA PHE A 16 -26.92 -9.70 -15.66
C PHE A 16 -28.04 -9.08 -16.50
N SER A 17 -27.66 -8.42 -17.59
CA SER A 17 -28.62 -7.87 -18.56
C SER A 17 -29.33 -9.00 -19.32
N SER A 18 -30.62 -8.84 -19.60
CA SER A 18 -31.36 -9.72 -20.52
C SER A 18 -30.96 -9.55 -21.99
N SER A 19 -30.17 -8.52 -22.31
CA SER A 19 -29.61 -8.26 -23.64
C SER A 19 -28.10 -7.94 -23.52
N PRO A 20 -27.25 -8.95 -23.22
CA PRO A 20 -25.85 -8.70 -22.93
C PRO A 20 -24.98 -8.65 -24.20
N PRO A 21 -23.94 -7.79 -24.25
CA PRO A 21 -22.97 -7.74 -25.36
C PRO A 21 -22.02 -8.94 -25.41
N TRP A 22 -21.89 -9.70 -24.31
CA TRP A 22 -21.17 -10.97 -24.21
C TRP A 22 -21.78 -11.81 -23.08
N LEU A 23 -21.71 -13.14 -23.19
CA LEU A 23 -22.21 -14.05 -22.17
C LEU A 23 -21.10 -14.44 -21.20
N VAL A 24 -21.46 -14.52 -19.91
CA VAL A 24 -20.53 -14.89 -18.84
C VAL A 24 -20.65 -16.40 -18.58
N ASP A 25 -19.68 -17.20 -19.01
CA ASP A 25 -19.64 -18.64 -18.68
C ASP A 25 -18.56 -18.93 -17.62
N PRO A 26 -18.94 -19.20 -16.35
CA PRO A 26 -18.00 -19.54 -15.29
C PRO A 26 -17.07 -20.71 -15.60
N GLN A 27 -17.52 -21.70 -16.38
CA GLN A 27 -16.76 -22.91 -16.69
C GLN A 27 -15.68 -22.64 -17.74
N GLN A 28 -15.89 -21.66 -18.62
CA GLN A 28 -14.94 -21.29 -19.65
C GLN A 28 -13.90 -20.25 -19.18
N MET A 29 -14.03 -19.68 -17.98
CA MET A 29 -13.11 -18.67 -17.46
C MET A 29 -11.77 -19.29 -17.03
N PRO A 30 -10.65 -19.00 -17.72
CA PRO A 30 -9.36 -19.62 -17.39
C PRO A 30 -8.91 -19.28 -15.95
N TRP A 31 -9.21 -18.07 -15.48
CA TRP A 31 -8.88 -17.61 -14.13
C TRP A 31 -9.74 -18.24 -13.01
N ARG A 32 -10.83 -18.96 -13.34
CA ARG A 32 -11.62 -19.73 -12.37
C ARG A 32 -11.11 -21.15 -12.18
N GLN A 33 -10.28 -21.65 -13.10
CA GLN A 33 -9.75 -23.01 -13.01
C GLN A 33 -8.88 -23.15 -11.74
N GLY A 34 -9.18 -24.14 -10.91
CA GLY A 34 -8.49 -24.39 -9.64
C GLY A 34 -8.85 -23.41 -8.50
N LEU A 35 -9.79 -22.48 -8.70
CA LEU A 35 -10.13 -21.47 -7.71
C LEU A 35 -10.70 -22.07 -6.41
N ASP A 36 -11.41 -23.19 -6.50
CA ASP A 36 -11.96 -23.86 -5.31
C ASP A 36 -10.85 -24.46 -4.43
N GLU A 37 -9.78 -24.97 -5.04
CA GLU A 37 -8.61 -25.44 -4.31
C GLU A 37 -7.87 -24.28 -3.64
N VAL A 38 -7.71 -23.15 -4.35
CA VAL A 38 -7.14 -21.93 -3.78
C VAL A 38 -7.98 -21.45 -2.59
N ARG A 39 -9.31 -21.41 -2.72
CA ARG A 39 -10.23 -21.01 -1.65
C ARG A 39 -10.11 -21.88 -0.42
N GLU A 40 -10.08 -23.20 -0.60
CA GLU A 40 -9.92 -24.13 0.52
C GLU A 40 -8.55 -23.98 1.20
N ARG A 41 -7.46 -23.87 0.44
CA ARG A 41 -6.12 -23.58 1.02
C ARG A 41 -6.11 -22.26 1.79
N THR A 42 -6.72 -21.20 1.26
CA THR A 42 -6.83 -19.91 1.94
C THR A 42 -7.65 -20.04 3.23
N ARG A 43 -8.82 -20.70 3.17
CA ARG A 43 -9.72 -20.92 4.32
C ARG A 43 -9.02 -21.63 5.47
N LEU A 44 -8.19 -22.63 5.18
CA LEU A 44 -7.39 -23.35 6.18
C LEU A 44 -6.28 -22.47 6.77
N THR A 45 -5.78 -21.48 6.03
CA THR A 45 -4.69 -20.60 6.46
C THR A 45 -5.19 -19.39 7.26
N VAL A 46 -6.41 -18.90 6.98
CA VAL A 46 -6.97 -17.68 7.60
C VAL A 46 -6.92 -17.69 9.13
N PRO A 47 -7.33 -18.76 9.86
CA PRO A 47 -7.31 -18.76 11.32
C PRO A 47 -5.92 -18.48 11.90
N LYS A 48 -4.87 -19.01 11.26
CA LYS A 48 -3.48 -18.81 11.68
C LYS A 48 -3.00 -17.38 11.42
N LEU A 49 -3.47 -16.75 10.35
CA LEU A 49 -3.10 -15.37 10.00
C LEU A 49 -3.81 -14.33 10.86
N VAL A 50 -5.04 -14.60 11.27
CA VAL A 50 -5.86 -13.68 12.08
C VAL A 50 -5.55 -13.80 13.58
N GLN A 51 -4.88 -14.87 14.00
CA GLN A 51 -4.49 -15.03 15.40
C GLN A 51 -3.53 -13.91 15.83
N ALA A 52 -3.92 -13.17 16.87
CA ALA A 52 -3.10 -12.10 17.43
C ALA A 52 -1.74 -12.66 17.87
N ARG A 53 -0.67 -12.05 17.36
CA ARG A 53 0.69 -12.43 17.75
C ARG A 53 0.96 -11.92 19.17
N LYS A 54 1.40 -12.80 20.06
CA LYS A 54 1.69 -12.47 21.48
C LYS A 54 2.84 -11.48 21.66
N PHE A 55 3.77 -11.44 20.71
CA PHE A 55 4.94 -10.55 20.77
C PHE A 55 5.03 -9.72 19.49
N PRO A 56 5.25 -8.39 19.61
CA PRO A 56 5.55 -7.58 18.44
C PRO A 56 6.87 -8.04 17.80
N PRO A 57 7.05 -7.86 16.49
CA PRO A 57 8.29 -8.21 15.81
C PRO A 57 9.43 -7.26 16.26
N LEU A 58 10.12 -7.63 17.33
CA LEU A 58 11.22 -6.88 17.94
C LEU A 58 12.29 -6.46 16.92
N GLY A 59 12.65 -7.34 15.98
CA GLY A 59 13.61 -7.01 14.92
C GLY A 59 13.19 -5.82 14.07
N ARG A 60 11.91 -5.76 13.65
CA ARG A 60 11.39 -4.62 12.88
C ARG A 60 11.32 -3.35 13.72
N LEU A 61 10.97 -3.47 15.01
CA LEU A 61 10.96 -2.32 15.92
C LEU A 61 12.35 -1.70 16.07
N ILE A 62 13.38 -2.53 16.20
CA ILE A 62 14.77 -2.10 16.30
C ILE A 62 15.23 -1.47 14.98
N GLU A 63 14.90 -2.08 13.84
CA GLU A 63 15.26 -1.55 12.52
C GLU A 63 14.65 -0.17 12.26
N THR A 64 13.34 -0.02 12.51
CA THR A 64 12.64 1.26 12.38
C THR A 64 13.18 2.30 13.36
N GLY A 65 13.25 1.94 14.65
CA GLY A 65 13.69 2.85 15.71
C GLY A 65 15.14 3.31 15.50
N GLY A 66 16.01 2.40 15.07
CA GLY A 66 17.41 2.69 14.76
C GLY A 66 17.57 3.68 13.61
N ARG A 67 16.79 3.56 12.53
CA ARG A 67 16.92 4.45 11.36
C ARG A 67 16.42 5.86 11.63
N PHE A 68 15.23 6.02 12.19
CA PHE A 68 14.75 7.34 12.61
C PHE A 68 15.61 7.93 13.73
N GLY A 69 16.01 7.10 14.70
CA GLY A 69 16.91 7.49 15.78
C GLY A 69 18.25 8.00 15.26
N TRP A 70 18.86 7.31 14.29
CA TRP A 70 20.10 7.75 13.65
C TRP A 70 19.94 9.06 12.87
N ALA A 71 18.85 9.21 12.11
CA ALA A 71 18.54 10.44 11.39
C ALA A 71 18.43 11.65 12.33
N ILE A 72 17.71 11.48 13.45
CA ILE A 72 17.52 12.50 14.49
C ILE A 72 18.85 12.77 15.22
N LEU A 73 19.62 11.74 15.57
CA LEU A 73 20.91 11.89 16.25
C LEU A 73 21.92 12.65 15.37
N ARG A 74 21.99 12.33 14.08
CA ARG A 74 22.87 13.02 13.11
C ARG A 74 22.45 14.48 12.91
N TRP A 75 21.15 14.78 12.93
CA TRP A 75 20.64 16.16 12.95
C TRP A 75 21.05 16.88 14.24
N ARG A 76 20.89 16.24 15.40
CA ARG A 76 21.22 16.80 16.73
C ARG A 76 22.69 17.17 16.88
N MET A 77 23.59 16.43 16.21
CA MET A 77 25.04 16.67 16.26
C MET A 77 25.54 17.74 15.27
N GLY A 78 24.86 17.96 14.14
CA GLY A 78 25.33 18.87 13.07
C GLY A 78 24.49 20.14 12.89
N ALA A 79 23.17 20.00 12.75
CA ALA A 79 22.28 21.08 12.29
C ALA A 79 21.58 21.84 13.43
N ARG A 80 21.71 21.37 14.67
CA ARG A 80 21.19 22.06 15.86
C ARG A 80 21.82 23.43 16.10
N ARG A 81 22.99 23.70 15.50
CA ARG A 81 23.73 24.97 15.60
C ARG A 81 23.24 26.07 14.67
N GLN A 82 22.44 25.75 13.64
CA GLN A 82 22.02 26.72 12.62
C GLN A 82 20.68 27.41 12.93
N GLY A 83 19.82 26.82 13.77
CA GLY A 83 18.54 27.40 14.18
C GLY A 83 17.52 27.65 13.05
N GLY A 84 16.26 27.85 13.40
CA GLY A 84 15.23 28.31 12.45
C GLY A 84 14.83 27.35 11.33
N SER A 85 14.35 27.92 10.21
CA SER A 85 13.76 27.20 9.07
C SER A 85 14.75 26.29 8.33
N ALA A 86 16.02 26.67 8.25
CA ALA A 86 17.06 25.83 7.65
C ALA A 86 17.24 24.49 8.40
N SER A 87 17.16 24.53 9.73
CA SER A 87 17.24 23.32 10.56
C SER A 87 16.02 22.41 10.40
N ARG A 88 14.83 22.99 10.20
CA ARG A 88 13.58 22.25 9.93
C ARG A 88 13.61 21.59 8.55
N THR A 89 14.06 22.31 7.53
CA THR A 89 14.19 21.78 6.16
C THR A 89 15.13 20.56 6.12
N ASP A 90 16.30 20.62 6.77
CA ASP A 90 17.23 19.48 6.85
C ASP A 90 16.62 18.29 7.60
N LEU A 91 15.88 18.53 8.68
CA LEU A 91 15.18 17.48 9.42
C LEU A 91 14.08 16.82 8.57
N SER A 92 13.24 17.62 7.92
CA SER A 92 12.17 17.16 7.04
C SER A 92 12.71 16.29 5.90
N HIS A 93 13.81 16.71 5.27
CA HIS A 93 14.49 15.93 4.24
C HIS A 93 14.96 14.56 4.76
N ARG A 94 15.55 14.51 5.96
CA ARG A 94 16.00 13.25 6.57
C ARG A 94 14.84 12.32 6.92
N LEU A 95 13.72 12.86 7.37
CA LEU A 95 12.51 12.10 7.66
C LEU A 95 11.95 11.48 6.37
N ARG A 96 11.86 12.26 5.28
CA ARG A 96 11.46 11.77 3.95
C ARG A 96 12.32 10.59 3.50
N VAL A 97 13.64 10.77 3.48
CA VAL A 97 14.59 9.72 3.06
C VAL A 97 14.44 8.47 3.93
N SER A 98 14.25 8.63 5.24
CA SER A 98 14.04 7.49 6.15
C SER A 98 12.73 6.76 5.83
N ALA A 99 11.65 7.49 5.55
CA ALA A 99 10.36 6.91 5.18
C ALA A 99 10.43 6.12 3.85
N GLU A 100 11.11 6.66 2.84
CA GLU A 100 11.36 5.97 1.57
C GLU A 100 12.12 4.64 1.77
N HIS A 101 13.16 4.64 2.60
CA HIS A 101 13.95 3.44 2.89
C HIS A 101 13.23 2.40 3.73
N LEU A 102 12.31 2.82 4.61
CA LEU A 102 11.52 1.91 5.44
C LEU A 102 10.32 1.32 4.69
N GLY A 103 9.98 1.86 3.51
CA GLY A 103 9.05 1.27 2.57
C GLY A 103 7.58 1.70 2.74
N PRO A 104 6.63 0.94 2.15
CA PRO A 104 5.27 1.41 1.87
C PRO A 104 4.48 1.88 3.11
N THR A 105 4.71 1.27 4.27
CA THR A 105 4.05 1.70 5.51
C THR A 105 4.44 3.11 5.91
N TYR A 106 5.72 3.46 5.81
CA TYR A 106 6.23 4.78 6.20
C TYR A 106 5.99 5.82 5.11
N ILE A 107 5.97 5.41 3.85
CA ILE A 107 5.49 6.25 2.74
C ILE A 107 4.02 6.65 2.97
N LYS A 108 3.15 5.73 3.41
CA LYS A 108 1.77 6.07 3.76
C LYS A 108 1.66 7.02 4.95
N LEU A 109 2.49 6.84 5.98
CA LEU A 109 2.55 7.78 7.10
C LEU A 109 2.98 9.18 6.62
N ALA A 110 3.99 9.25 5.74
CA ALA A 110 4.41 10.50 5.12
C ALA A 110 3.27 11.17 4.34
N GLN A 111 2.49 10.39 3.58
CA GLN A 111 1.32 10.87 2.84
C GLN A 111 0.24 11.44 3.77
N ILE A 112 -0.06 10.76 4.88
CA ILE A 112 -1.01 11.26 5.90
C ILE A 112 -0.52 12.59 6.50
N ILE A 113 0.75 12.67 6.88
CA ILE A 113 1.34 13.90 7.44
C ILE A 113 1.30 15.03 6.40
N SER A 114 1.60 14.72 5.13
CA SER A 114 1.57 15.72 4.03
C SER A 114 0.19 16.32 3.76
N ALA A 115 -0.89 15.66 4.19
CA ALA A 115 -2.25 16.17 4.10
C ALA A 115 -2.65 17.07 5.28
N GLY A 116 -1.85 17.10 6.36
CA GLY A 116 -2.10 17.86 7.58
C GLY A 116 -1.51 19.29 7.56
N GLU A 117 -1.74 20.04 6.48
CA GLU A 117 -1.37 21.47 6.40
C GLU A 117 -1.97 22.25 7.58
N GLY A 118 -1.18 23.11 8.21
CA GLY A 118 -1.58 23.86 9.43
C GLY A 118 -1.42 23.09 10.74
N VAL A 119 -1.19 21.77 10.72
CA VAL A 119 -0.88 20.96 11.92
C VAL A 119 0.62 20.71 12.04
N PHE A 120 1.29 20.51 10.91
CA PHE A 120 2.73 20.25 10.83
C PHE A 120 3.47 21.46 10.24
N PRO A 121 4.78 21.61 10.51
CA PRO A 121 5.58 22.65 9.88
C PRO A 121 5.55 22.55 8.35
N ASP A 122 5.45 23.67 7.66
CA ASP A 122 5.36 23.72 6.20
C ASP A 122 6.55 23.00 5.54
N GLU A 123 7.76 23.14 6.10
CA GLU A 123 8.94 22.45 5.55
C GLU A 123 8.82 20.92 5.64
N LEU A 124 8.09 20.39 6.62
CA LEU A 124 7.84 18.95 6.75
C LEU A 124 6.77 18.49 5.76
N VAL A 125 5.68 19.26 5.64
CA VAL A 125 4.59 18.96 4.72
C VAL A 125 5.09 18.94 3.28
N GLU A 126 5.76 20.01 2.85
CA GLU A 126 6.29 20.12 1.48
C GLU A 126 7.27 19.01 1.14
N GLU A 127 8.09 18.58 2.09
CA GLU A 127 9.05 17.53 1.84
C GLU A 127 8.38 16.16 1.77
N LEU A 128 7.39 15.88 2.62
CA LEU A 128 6.66 14.61 2.58
C LEU A 128 5.68 14.51 1.40
N LYS A 129 5.23 15.63 0.80
CA LYS A 129 4.46 15.62 -0.46
C LYS A 129 5.21 14.91 -1.59
N LYS A 130 6.56 14.98 -1.59
CA LYS A 130 7.40 14.28 -2.59
C LYS A 130 7.24 12.76 -2.55
N CYS A 131 6.88 12.17 -1.40
CA CYS A 131 6.56 10.73 -1.29
C CYS A 131 5.26 10.34 -2.01
N ARG A 132 4.43 11.30 -2.40
CA ARG A 132 3.21 11.10 -3.20
C ARG A 132 3.42 11.52 -4.65
N ASP A 133 3.98 12.71 -4.83
CA ASP A 133 3.95 13.41 -6.13
C ASP A 133 5.21 13.16 -6.97
N GLN A 134 6.30 12.66 -6.37
CA GLN A 134 7.61 12.47 -7.01
C GLN A 134 8.19 11.07 -6.74
N VAL A 135 7.35 10.03 -6.84
CA VAL A 135 7.79 8.65 -6.68
C VAL A 135 8.64 8.22 -7.87
N LYS A 136 9.76 7.54 -7.59
CA LYS A 136 10.61 6.99 -8.66
C LYS A 136 9.81 5.92 -9.43
N PRO A 137 9.78 5.98 -10.78
CA PRO A 137 9.15 4.94 -11.56
C PRO A 137 9.91 3.63 -11.41
N GLU A 138 9.17 2.51 -11.35
CA GLU A 138 9.77 1.18 -11.45
C GLU A 138 10.23 0.93 -12.90
N PRO A 139 11.41 0.32 -13.11
CA PRO A 139 11.86 -0.06 -14.44
C PRO A 139 10.86 -0.98 -15.15
N PHE A 140 10.64 -0.76 -16.45
CA PHE A 140 9.62 -1.49 -17.22
C PHE A 140 9.92 -3.00 -17.32
N ASP A 141 11.20 -3.38 -17.32
CA ASP A 141 11.66 -4.76 -17.29
C ASP A 141 11.21 -5.52 -16.03
N VAL A 142 11.11 -4.84 -14.89
CA VAL A 142 10.56 -5.42 -13.65
C VAL A 142 9.05 -5.66 -13.77
N VAL A 143 8.32 -4.76 -14.44
CA VAL A 143 6.85 -4.80 -14.54
C VAL A 143 6.35 -5.79 -15.59
N ARG A 144 7.14 -6.06 -16.63
CA ARG A 144 6.76 -6.95 -17.74
C ARG A 144 6.79 -8.44 -17.36
N ALA A 145 7.54 -8.81 -16.33
CA ALA A 145 7.84 -10.19 -15.95
C ALA A 145 6.64 -10.95 -15.34
#